data_AF-A0A2N2L7U4-F1
#
_entry.id   AF-A0A2N2L7U4-F1
#
_cell.length_a   1.000
_cell.length_b   1.000
_cell.length_c   1.000
_cell.angle_alpha   90.00
_cell.angle_beta   90.00
_cell.angle_gamma   90.00
#
_symmetry.space_group_name_H-M   'P 1'
#
loop_
_entity.id
_entity.type
_entity.pdbx_description
1 polymer ?
#
loop_
_entity_poly.entity_id
_entity_poly.type
_entity_poly.pdbx_seq_one_letter_code
_entity_poly.pdbx_strand_id
1 'polypeptide(L)'
;DKYDLEILTREWSKYDANDAIVRTSQLTPQDIRDFVAIYDNEMNGHWQKVLDNYKTGKNTPYDDMRVEGQYRMNITFAILKEDLVEKHGFIDAKSLNGGGETASRILSEKLKKAISGDPGIIEKTVNDFISRGYLKEEHSNRGCTWRWS
;
A
#
# COMPACT_ATOMS: atom_id res chain seq x y z
N ASP A 1 48.02 9.36 8.89
CA ASP A 1 46.70 8.74 9.10
C ASP A 1 45.58 9.58 8.50
N LYS A 2 45.43 9.51 7.18
CA LYS A 2 44.37 10.21 6.44
C LYS A 2 43.42 9.15 5.90
N TYR A 3 42.18 9.18 6.36
CA TYR A 3 41.11 8.30 5.90
C TYR A 3 40.92 8.42 4.38
N ASP A 4 40.75 7.29 3.71
CA ASP A 4 40.59 7.13 2.26
C ASP A 4 39.13 7.34 1.83
N LEU A 5 38.55 8.49 2.23
CA LEU A 5 37.16 8.84 1.99
C LEU A 5 37.09 10.23 1.35
N GLU A 6 36.66 10.30 0.10
CA GLU A 6 36.41 11.54 -0.65
C GLU A 6 34.89 11.72 -0.86
N ILE A 7 34.32 12.81 -0.35
CA ILE A 7 32.90 13.15 -0.51
C ILE A 7 32.73 13.91 -1.83
N LEU A 8 31.99 13.33 -2.78
CA LEU A 8 31.91 13.81 -4.16
C LEU A 8 30.82 14.88 -4.41
N THR A 9 29.97 15.19 -3.43
CA THR A 9 28.94 16.24 -3.56
C THR A 9 28.62 16.89 -2.21
N ARG A 10 28.28 18.19 -2.22
CA ARG A 10 27.81 18.94 -1.04
C ARG A 10 26.31 19.25 -1.10
N GLU A 11 25.60 18.73 -2.11
CA GLU A 11 24.17 18.94 -2.28
C GLU A 11 23.37 17.89 -1.51
N TRP A 12 22.82 18.31 -0.37
CA TRP A 12 22.06 17.47 0.56
C TRP A 12 20.82 16.81 -0.05
N SER A 13 20.24 17.39 -1.11
CA SER A 13 19.06 16.85 -1.81
C SER A 13 19.34 15.62 -2.67
N LYS A 14 20.61 15.24 -2.85
CA LYS A 14 21.05 14.06 -3.60
C LYS A 14 21.48 12.89 -2.70
N TYR A 15 21.28 13.02 -1.38
CA TYR A 15 21.45 11.90 -0.45
C TYR A 15 20.28 10.92 -0.61
N ASP A 16 20.37 10.06 -1.63
CA ASP A 16 19.60 8.82 -1.70
C ASP A 16 20.44 7.71 -1.04
N ALA A 17 19.84 6.93 -0.15
CA ALA A 17 20.53 5.85 0.57
C ALA A 17 21.02 4.72 -0.35
N ASN A 18 20.61 4.73 -1.63
CA ASN A 18 20.99 3.74 -2.64
C ASN A 18 22.05 4.25 -3.64
N ASP A 19 22.45 5.51 -3.58
CA ASP A 19 23.46 6.07 -4.48
C ASP A 19 24.80 6.23 -3.73
N ALA A 20 25.88 5.71 -4.30
CA ALA A 20 27.18 5.65 -3.62
C ALA A 20 27.78 7.06 -3.40
N ILE A 21 27.77 7.54 -2.15
CA ILE A 21 28.32 8.87 -1.76
C ILE A 21 29.80 8.80 -1.34
N VAL A 22 30.43 7.62 -1.42
CA VAL A 22 31.81 7.38 -0.97
C VAL A 22 32.60 6.50 -1.96
N ARG A 23 33.87 6.87 -2.19
CA ARG A 23 34.86 6.13 -2.98
C ARG A 23 35.99 5.68 -2.05
N THR A 24 36.37 4.41 -2.11
CA THR A 24 37.59 3.87 -1.49
C THR A 24 38.59 3.49 -2.60
N SER A 25 39.87 3.39 -2.29
CA SER A 25 40.93 3.04 -3.26
C SER A 25 40.76 1.68 -3.98
N GLN A 26 39.83 0.83 -3.54
CA GLN A 26 39.60 -0.52 -4.07
C GLN A 26 38.24 -0.72 -4.76
N LEU A 27 37.27 0.19 -4.62
CA LEU A 27 35.96 0.10 -5.26
C LEU A 27 35.59 1.42 -5.93
N THR A 28 35.29 1.36 -7.23
CA THR A 28 34.77 2.51 -7.94
C THR A 28 33.27 2.69 -7.62
N PRO A 29 32.73 3.91 -7.71
CA PRO A 29 31.29 4.13 -7.61
C PRO A 29 30.46 3.34 -8.63
N GLN A 30 31.06 2.95 -9.76
CA GLN A 30 30.39 2.11 -10.75
C GLN A 30 30.26 0.66 -10.27
N ASP A 31 31.29 0.11 -9.60
CA ASP A 31 31.23 -1.23 -9.03
C ASP A 31 30.13 -1.36 -7.96
N ILE A 32 29.91 -0.30 -7.17
CA ILE A 32 28.82 -0.25 -6.18
C ILE A 32 27.46 -0.22 -6.88
N ARG A 33 27.30 0.60 -7.93
CA ARG A 33 26.05 0.65 -8.70
C ARG A 33 25.76 -0.66 -9.41
N ASP A 34 26.77 -1.31 -9.99
CA ASP A 34 26.61 -2.58 -10.68
C ASP A 34 26.26 -3.70 -9.69
N PHE A 35 26.84 -3.70 -8.48
CA PHE A 35 26.47 -4.61 -7.40
C PHE A 35 25.01 -4.41 -6.95
N VAL A 36 24.59 -3.16 -6.71
CA VAL A 36 23.20 -2.84 -6.34
C VAL A 36 22.24 -3.23 -7.47
N ALA A 37 22.59 -2.96 -8.73
CA ALA A 37 21.76 -3.33 -9.87
C ALA A 37 21.58 -4.84 -10.03
N ILE A 38 22.62 -5.65 -9.76
CA ILE A 38 22.52 -7.12 -9.75
C ILE A 38 21.58 -7.57 -8.63
N TYR A 39 21.76 -7.05 -7.42
CA TYR A 39 20.92 -7.37 -6.27
C TYR A 39 19.45 -7.00 -6.51
N ASP A 40 19.20 -5.79 -7.01
CA ASP A 40 17.86 -5.31 -7.33
C ASP A 40 17.22 -6.13 -8.45
N ASN A 41 17.98 -6.53 -9.48
CA ASN A 41 17.44 -7.35 -10.56
C ASN A 41 17.07 -8.76 -10.07
N GLU A 42 17.91 -9.38 -9.22
CA GLU A 42 17.59 -10.68 -8.60
C GLU A 42 16.38 -10.56 -7.66
N MET A 43 16.33 -9.55 -6.79
CA MET A 43 15.22 -9.35 -5.87
C MET A 43 13.92 -9.00 -6.58
N ASN A 44 13.95 -8.11 -7.59
CA ASN A 44 12.76 -7.76 -8.37
C ASN A 44 12.28 -8.95 -9.20
N GLY A 45 13.18 -9.75 -9.77
CA GLY A 45 12.82 -10.98 -10.47
C GLY A 45 12.17 -12.02 -9.55
N HIS A 46 12.72 -12.21 -8.35
CA HIS A 46 12.13 -13.07 -7.33
C HIS A 46 10.75 -12.56 -6.88
N TRP A 47 10.60 -11.26 -6.65
CA TRP A 47 9.34 -10.67 -6.26
C TRP A 47 8.27 -10.78 -7.35
N GLN A 48 8.64 -10.54 -8.62
CA GLN A 48 7.73 -10.71 -9.74
C GLN A 48 7.24 -12.16 -9.84
N LYS A 49 8.13 -13.14 -9.62
CA LYS A 49 7.75 -14.56 -9.58
C LYS A 49 6.77 -14.86 -8.44
N VAL A 50 6.96 -14.26 -7.26
CA VAL A 50 6.02 -14.37 -6.13
C VAL A 50 4.65 -13.78 -6.50
N LEU A 51 4.61 -12.62 -7.18
CA LEU A 51 3.36 -12.02 -7.66
C LEU A 51 2.63 -12.89 -8.70
N ASP A 52 3.36 -13.52 -9.62
CA ASP A 52 2.75 -14.37 -10.65
C ASP A 52 2.31 -15.72 -10.10
N ASN A 53 3.05 -16.28 -9.15
CA ASN A 53 2.65 -17.48 -8.41
C ASN A 53 1.41 -17.23 -7.55
N TYR A 54 1.25 -16.04 -6.97
CA TYR A 54 0.04 -15.64 -6.23
C TYR A 54 -1.21 -15.78 -7.11
N LYS A 55 -1.15 -15.27 -8.35
CA LYS A 55 -2.27 -15.34 -9.32
C LYS A 55 -2.62 -16.78 -9.74
N THR A 56 -1.65 -17.69 -9.68
CA THR A 56 -1.82 -19.08 -10.12
C THR A 56 -1.99 -20.06 -8.95
N GLY A 57 -2.00 -19.58 -7.71
CA GLY A 57 -2.12 -20.40 -6.50
C GLY A 57 -0.91 -21.30 -6.23
N LYS A 58 0.28 -20.92 -6.72
CA LYS A 58 1.52 -21.71 -6.61
C LYS A 58 2.46 -21.23 -5.51
N ASN A 59 2.08 -20.19 -4.79
CA ASN A 59 2.88 -19.63 -3.71
C ASN A 59 2.85 -20.50 -2.46
N THR A 60 3.83 -20.26 -1.59
CA THR A 60 3.74 -20.73 -0.21
C THR A 60 2.75 -19.86 0.58
N PRO A 61 2.17 -20.34 1.69
CA PRO A 61 1.33 -19.52 2.56
C PRO A 61 2.02 -18.24 3.07
N TYR A 62 3.34 -18.29 3.26
CA TYR A 62 4.13 -17.14 3.68
C TYR A 62 4.23 -16.08 2.57
N ASP A 63 4.43 -16.51 1.32
CA ASP A 63 4.49 -15.60 0.18
C ASP A 63 3.12 -14.97 -0.12
N ASP A 64 2.04 -15.74 0.00
CA ASP A 64 0.67 -15.21 -0.08
C ASP A 64 0.42 -14.13 0.97
N MET A 65 0.82 -14.37 2.22
CA MET A 65 0.72 -13.38 3.29
C MET A 65 1.49 -12.09 2.97
N ARG A 66 2.68 -12.19 2.35
CA ARG A 66 3.48 -11.03 1.96
C ARG A 66 2.80 -10.22 0.85
N VAL A 67 2.27 -10.90 -0.17
CA VAL A 67 1.54 -10.26 -1.27
C VAL A 67 0.28 -9.57 -0.76
N GLU A 68 -0.53 -10.26 0.07
CA GLU A 68 -1.73 -9.67 0.68
C GLU A 68 -1.38 -8.49 1.59
N GLY A 69 -0.29 -8.58 2.36
CA GLY A 69 0.20 -7.49 3.20
C GLY A 69 0.53 -6.24 2.39
N GLN A 70 1.22 -6.39 1.26
CA GLN A 70 1.53 -5.27 0.36
C GLN A 70 0.27 -4.68 -0.27
N TYR A 71 -0.66 -5.51 -0.75
CA TYR A 71 -1.93 -5.01 -1.30
C TYR A 71 -2.75 -4.26 -0.25
N ARG A 72 -2.87 -4.80 0.97
CA ARG A 72 -3.58 -4.15 2.07
C ARG A 72 -2.95 -2.82 2.45
N MET A 73 -1.63 -2.71 2.45
CA MET A 73 -0.92 -1.44 2.69
C MET A 73 -1.28 -0.40 1.63
N ASN A 74 -1.24 -0.76 0.36
CA ASN A 74 -1.57 0.15 -0.74
C ASN A 74 -3.05 0.62 -0.69
N ILE A 75 -3.97 -0.31 -0.42
CA ILE A 75 -5.40 -0.01 -0.26
C ILE A 75 -5.62 0.93 0.93
N THR A 76 -4.99 0.64 2.07
CA THR A 76 -5.06 1.49 3.26
C THR A 76 -4.59 2.91 2.93
N PHE A 77 -3.47 3.04 2.24
CA PHE A 77 -2.94 4.34 1.84
C PHE A 77 -3.88 5.09 0.88
N ALA A 78 -4.46 4.42 -0.10
CA ALA A 78 -5.44 5.01 -1.01
C ALA A 78 -6.67 5.53 -0.26
N ILE A 79 -7.22 4.73 0.66
CA ILE A 79 -8.37 5.12 1.49
C ILE A 79 -8.08 6.40 2.29
N LEU A 80 -6.88 6.49 2.90
CA LEU A 80 -6.51 7.61 3.75
C LEU A 80 -6.10 8.87 2.98
N LYS A 81 -5.36 8.73 1.87
CA LYS A 81 -4.80 9.87 1.13
C LYS A 81 -5.80 10.54 0.21
N GLU A 82 -6.76 9.78 -0.31
CA GLU A 82 -7.68 10.28 -1.34
C GLU A 82 -9.04 10.74 -0.78
N ASP A 83 -9.18 10.85 0.55
CA ASP A 83 -10.42 11.22 1.24
C ASP A 83 -11.61 10.36 0.76
N LEU A 84 -11.37 9.06 0.52
CA LEU A 84 -12.36 8.20 -0.13
C LEU A 84 -13.57 7.95 0.77
N VAL A 85 -13.36 7.95 2.08
CA VAL A 85 -14.44 7.82 3.07
C VAL A 85 -15.31 9.07 3.04
N GLU A 86 -14.72 10.27 2.96
CA GLU A 86 -15.44 11.53 2.90
C GLU A 86 -16.21 11.66 1.57
N LYS A 87 -15.61 11.24 0.46
CA LYS A 87 -16.22 11.32 -0.88
C LYS A 87 -17.31 10.28 -1.11
N HIS A 88 -17.14 9.06 -0.60
CA HIS A 88 -18.02 7.94 -0.91
C HIS A 88 -18.85 7.43 0.28
N GLY A 89 -18.55 7.90 1.50
CA GLY A 89 -19.15 7.44 2.75
C GLY A 89 -20.59 7.85 2.99
N PHE A 90 -21.13 8.84 2.26
CA PHE A 90 -22.55 9.19 2.34
C PHE A 90 -23.42 8.19 1.58
N ILE A 91 -24.42 7.63 2.25
CA ILE A 91 -25.38 6.67 1.71
C ILE A 91 -26.80 7.19 1.98
N ASP A 92 -27.57 7.43 0.92
CA ASP A 92 -28.94 7.92 1.00
C ASP A 92 -29.88 6.92 1.69
N ALA A 93 -30.85 7.43 2.45
CA ALA A 93 -31.81 6.63 3.21
C ALA A 93 -32.59 5.60 2.35
N LYS A 94 -32.92 5.92 1.10
CA LYS A 94 -33.61 4.99 0.18
C LYS A 94 -32.74 3.80 -0.23
N SER A 95 -31.41 3.94 -0.13
CA SER A 95 -30.46 2.87 -0.43
C SER A 95 -30.23 1.93 0.76
N LEU A 96 -30.63 2.33 1.98
CA LEU A 96 -30.29 1.62 3.21
C LEU A 96 -31.27 0.50 3.59
N ASN A 97 -32.50 0.48 3.06
CA ASN A 97 -33.51 -0.59 3.14
C ASN A 97 -33.40 -1.59 4.32
N GLY A 98 -33.18 -1.11 5.56
CA GLY A 98 -33.30 -1.93 6.78
C GLY A 98 -32.09 -2.14 7.70
N GLY A 99 -30.89 -1.55 7.50
CA GLY A 99 -29.89 -1.48 8.60
C GLY A 99 -28.40 -1.58 8.23
N GLY A 100 -27.55 -1.62 9.28
CA GLY A 100 -26.09 -1.37 9.24
C GLY A 100 -25.27 -2.30 8.34
N GLU A 101 -25.62 -3.58 8.20
CA GLU A 101 -24.89 -4.50 7.31
C GLU A 101 -25.06 -4.13 5.81
N THR A 102 -26.15 -3.43 5.47
CA THR A 102 -26.34 -2.88 4.12
C THR A 102 -25.43 -1.67 3.88
N ALA A 103 -25.15 -0.86 4.89
CA ALA A 103 -24.30 0.33 4.77
C ALA A 103 -22.83 -0.03 4.52
N SER A 104 -22.30 -1.03 5.22
CA SER A 104 -20.91 -1.49 5.05
C SER A 104 -20.68 -2.09 3.67
N ARG A 105 -21.62 -2.92 3.20
CA ARG A 105 -21.58 -3.49 1.84
C ARG A 105 -21.61 -2.39 0.78
N ILE A 106 -22.47 -1.39 0.92
CA ILE A 106 -22.54 -0.27 -0.03
C ILE A 106 -21.23 0.54 -0.04
N LEU A 107 -20.65 0.81 1.13
CA LEU A 107 -19.34 1.49 1.21
C LEU A 107 -18.27 0.67 0.48
N SER A 108 -18.16 -0.63 0.78
CA SER A 108 -17.22 -1.54 0.13
C SER A 108 -17.39 -1.53 -1.39
N GLU A 109 -18.61 -1.60 -1.91
CA GLU A 109 -18.88 -1.55 -3.36
C GLU A 109 -18.49 -0.22 -4.01
N LYS A 110 -18.62 0.91 -3.30
CA LYS A 110 -18.14 2.19 -3.79
C LYS A 110 -16.62 2.25 -3.82
N LEU A 111 -15.96 1.75 -2.77
CA LEU A 111 -14.49 1.76 -2.67
C LEU A 111 -13.84 0.80 -3.67
N LYS A 112 -14.45 -0.36 -3.96
CA LYS A 112 -14.00 -1.26 -5.05
C LYS A 112 -13.99 -0.59 -6.42
N LYS A 113 -14.85 0.43 -6.65
CA LYS A 113 -14.89 1.19 -7.91
C LYS A 113 -13.89 2.36 -7.92
N ALA A 114 -13.51 2.86 -6.76
CA ALA A 114 -12.59 3.99 -6.63
C ALA A 114 -11.13 3.56 -6.54
N ILE A 115 -10.85 2.40 -5.94
CA ILE A 115 -9.50 1.90 -5.67
C ILE A 115 -9.13 0.83 -6.69
N SER A 116 -7.97 0.99 -7.32
CA SER A 116 -7.38 -0.09 -8.13
C SER A 116 -6.80 -1.16 -7.22
N GLY A 117 -7.26 -2.41 -7.36
CA GLY A 117 -6.76 -3.53 -6.57
C GLY A 117 -7.71 -4.72 -6.58
N ASP A 118 -7.35 -5.75 -5.82
CA ASP A 118 -8.20 -6.92 -5.64
C ASP A 118 -9.47 -6.57 -4.84
N PRO A 119 -10.68 -6.79 -5.39
CA PRO A 119 -11.92 -6.44 -4.71
C PRO A 119 -12.12 -7.13 -3.37
N GLY A 120 -11.63 -8.37 -3.21
CA GLY A 120 -11.73 -9.13 -1.97
C GLY A 120 -10.85 -8.56 -0.86
N ILE A 121 -9.64 -8.13 -1.21
CA ILE A 121 -8.73 -7.47 -0.25
C ILE A 121 -9.27 -6.09 0.13
N ILE A 122 -9.85 -5.33 -0.81
CA ILE A 122 -10.51 -4.05 -0.51
C ILE A 122 -11.63 -4.27 0.51
N GLU A 123 -12.52 -5.23 0.27
CA GLU A 123 -13.62 -5.54 1.18
C GLU A 123 -13.14 -5.98 2.56
N LYS A 124 -12.17 -6.89 2.63
CA LYS A 124 -11.54 -7.32 3.90
C LYS A 124 -10.97 -6.13 4.67
N THR A 125 -10.31 -5.20 3.97
CA THR A 125 -9.67 -4.02 4.59
C THR A 125 -10.71 -3.06 5.16
N VAL A 126 -11.78 -2.78 4.41
CA VAL A 126 -12.87 -1.91 4.86
C VAL A 126 -13.59 -2.53 6.07
N ASN A 127 -13.89 -3.82 6.01
CA ASN A 127 -14.53 -4.54 7.12
C ASN A 127 -13.63 -4.56 8.38
N ASP A 128 -12.30 -4.65 8.21
CA ASP A 128 -11.36 -4.54 9.33
C ASP A 128 -11.40 -3.14 9.97
N PHE A 129 -11.50 -2.06 9.20
CA PHE A 129 -11.66 -0.70 9.75
C PHE A 129 -12.97 -0.52 10.52
N ILE A 130 -14.06 -1.10 10.02
CA ILE A 130 -15.37 -1.05 10.67
C ILE A 130 -15.35 -1.85 11.96
N SER A 131 -14.90 -3.11 11.91
CA SER A 131 -14.86 -4.01 13.08
C SER A 131 -13.94 -3.53 14.20
N ARG A 132 -12.85 -2.83 13.86
CA ARG A 132 -11.97 -2.18 14.84
C ARG A 132 -12.49 -0.82 15.32
N GLY A 133 -13.58 -0.32 14.75
CA GLY A 133 -14.21 0.95 15.11
C GLY A 133 -13.48 2.19 14.60
N TYR A 134 -12.54 2.06 13.66
CA TYR A 134 -11.90 3.19 12.99
C TYR A 134 -12.87 3.92 12.07
N LEU A 135 -13.83 3.19 11.49
CA LEU A 135 -14.95 3.75 10.74
C LEU A 135 -16.25 3.52 11.51
N LYS A 136 -17.02 4.59 11.67
CA LYS A 136 -18.32 4.58 12.35
C LYS A 136 -19.41 5.15 11.47
N GLU A 137 -20.61 4.61 11.64
CA GLU A 137 -21.81 5.08 10.99
C GLU A 137 -22.44 6.22 11.81
N GLU A 138 -22.65 7.36 11.16
CA GLU A 138 -23.50 8.44 11.67
C GLU A 138 -24.83 8.45 10.91
N HIS A 139 -25.91 8.17 11.62
CA HIS A 139 -27.26 8.12 11.06
C HIS A 139 -27.98 9.47 11.17
N SER A 140 -28.68 9.85 10.10
CA SER A 140 -29.49 11.05 10.00
C SER A 140 -30.78 10.78 9.23
N ASN A 141 -31.70 11.75 9.22
CA ASN A 141 -32.91 11.68 8.40
C ASN A 141 -32.63 11.62 6.87
N ARG A 142 -31.43 12.00 6.43
CA ARG A 142 -31.00 11.94 5.02
C ARG A 142 -30.34 10.60 4.65
N GLY A 143 -29.99 9.78 5.64
CA GLY A 143 -29.27 8.53 5.44
C GLY A 143 -28.10 8.37 6.41
N CYS A 144 -27.13 7.55 6.02
CA CYS A 144 -25.96 7.18 6.82
C CYS A 144 -24.70 7.81 6.22
N THR A 145 -23.82 8.32 7.07
CA THR A 145 -22.49 8.80 6.68
C THR A 145 -21.44 8.02 7.44
N TRP A 146 -20.51 7.40 6.73
CA TRP A 146 -19.31 6.83 7.32
C TRP A 146 -18.31 7.92 7.67
N ARG A 147 -17.75 7.87 8.89
CA ARG A 147 -16.71 8.78 9.35
C ARG A 147 -15.60 8.06 10.10
N TRP A 148 -14.40 8.63 10.05
CA TRP A 148 -13.31 8.25 10.95
C TRP A 148 -13.67 8.55 12.40
N SER A 149 -13.32 7.64 13.30
CA SER A 149 -13.49 7.78 14.75
C SER A 149 -12.27 8.38 15.44
#